data_AF-A0A7K8N8K4-F1
#
_entry.id   AF-A0A7K8N8K4-F1
#
_cell.length_a   1.000
_cell.length_b   1.000
_cell.length_c   1.000
_cell.angle_alpha   90.00
_cell.angle_beta   90.00
_cell.angle_gamma   90.00
#
_symmetry.space_group_name_H-M   'P 1'
#
loop_
_entity.id
_entity.type
_entity.pdbx_description
1 polymer ?
#
loop_
_entity_poly.entity_id
_entity_poly.type
_entity_poly.pdbx_seq_one_letter_code
_entity_poly.pdbx_strand_id
1 'polypeptide(L)'
;RLGKMMIMGCIFYVGDAVCTISAATCFPEPFISEGKRLGYVHRNFAGSRFSDHVALLSVFQAWDEARMGGEEAEMRFCEHKRLSMSTLRMTWEAKVQLKDILINCGFPEECLVTQTFNSTGPDNNLDVVISLLAFGVYPNVCYHKEKRKILTTEGRNALIHKSSVNCPFSSQDMKYPSPFFVFGEKIRTRAISAKAMTLVSPLQLLLFASKKVLSDGELVLVDDWIKLKMSHTVAACITALRAAMEALVVEVTKDLEIIRQLDPVNERMLNMIRQISRPSAAGINLMAANARFGDGPRPPKMARYNNGGGCSGWGGYQRGSGYRGGGYGGYSSYRGGSGGRGYQGSLGGGGGGGGGYRGGGYRGAGGGYRGGY
;
A
#
# COMPACT_ATOMS: atom_id res chain seq x y z
N ARG A 1 3.54 15.60 -15.92
CA ARG A 1 4.32 14.58 -15.16
C ARG A 1 3.98 13.18 -15.61
N LEU A 2 2.70 12.77 -15.60
CA LEU A 2 2.27 11.45 -16.09
C LEU A 2 2.70 11.16 -17.55
N GLY A 3 2.53 12.10 -18.49
CA GLY A 3 3.03 11.90 -19.86
C GLY A 3 4.56 11.70 -19.93
N LYS A 4 5.34 12.53 -19.22
CA LYS A 4 6.81 12.34 -19.13
C LYS A 4 7.18 11.01 -18.47
N MET A 5 6.42 10.56 -17.47
CA MET A 5 6.58 9.23 -16.85
C MET A 5 6.35 8.11 -17.87
N MET A 6 5.35 8.21 -18.76
CA MET A 6 5.12 7.23 -19.83
C MET A 6 6.27 7.18 -20.83
N ILE A 7 6.78 8.34 -21.26
CA ILE A 7 7.95 8.43 -22.15
C ILE A 7 9.16 7.76 -21.49
N MET A 8 9.42 8.07 -20.23
CA MET A 8 10.49 7.41 -19.47
C MET A 8 10.24 5.90 -19.32
N GLY A 9 8.98 5.47 -19.17
CA GLY A 9 8.60 4.07 -19.18
C GLY A 9 9.00 3.38 -20.48
N CYS A 10 8.82 4.03 -21.63
CA CYS A 10 9.26 3.54 -22.93
C CYS A 10 10.79 3.43 -23.00
N ILE A 11 11.51 4.46 -22.58
CA ILE A 11 12.99 4.47 -22.54
C ILE A 11 13.54 3.32 -21.67
N PHE A 12 12.87 3.02 -20.55
CA PHE A 12 13.23 1.93 -19.67
C PHE A 12 12.62 0.57 -20.05
N TYR A 13 11.92 0.45 -21.19
CA TYR A 13 11.23 -0.78 -21.61
C TYR A 13 10.28 -1.33 -20.54
N VAL A 14 9.57 -0.46 -19.81
CA VAL A 14 8.52 -0.80 -18.84
C VAL A 14 7.22 -0.05 -19.15
N GLY A 15 7.05 0.37 -20.41
CA GLY A 15 5.96 1.25 -20.85
C GLY A 15 4.58 0.66 -20.61
N ASP A 16 4.41 -0.65 -20.80
CA ASP A 16 3.14 -1.35 -20.57
C ASP A 16 2.66 -1.24 -19.11
N ALA A 17 3.57 -1.41 -18.15
CA ALA A 17 3.28 -1.29 -16.73
C ALA A 17 2.90 0.13 -16.34
N VAL A 18 3.63 1.11 -16.89
CA VAL A 18 3.36 2.54 -16.67
C VAL A 18 2.02 2.96 -17.29
N CYS A 19 1.66 2.42 -18.46
CA CYS A 19 0.35 2.61 -19.07
C CYS A 19 -0.76 1.99 -18.21
N THR A 20 -0.54 0.78 -17.69
CA THR A 20 -1.50 0.09 -16.82
C THR A 20 -1.77 0.90 -15.54
N ILE A 21 -0.71 1.35 -14.86
CA ILE A 21 -0.83 2.20 -13.67
C ILE A 21 -1.56 3.49 -14.00
N SER A 22 -1.18 4.15 -15.10
CA SER A 22 -1.77 5.43 -15.49
C SER A 22 -3.24 5.30 -15.84
N ALA A 23 -3.62 4.28 -16.62
CA ALA A 23 -5.01 3.98 -16.95
C ALA A 23 -5.84 3.73 -15.69
N ALA A 24 -5.30 2.97 -14.74
CA ALA A 24 -6.02 2.65 -13.51
C ALA A 24 -6.29 3.88 -12.63
N THR A 25 -5.45 4.94 -12.71
CA THR A 25 -5.72 6.18 -11.96
C THR A 25 -6.97 6.93 -12.44
N CYS A 26 -7.47 6.62 -13.64
CA CYS A 26 -8.69 7.21 -14.19
C CYS A 26 -9.98 6.56 -13.67
N PHE A 27 -9.87 5.41 -12.98
CA PHE A 27 -11.00 4.62 -12.52
C PHE A 27 -10.94 4.36 -11.02
N PRO A 28 -12.06 3.97 -10.38
CA PRO A 28 -12.04 3.45 -9.02
C PRO A 28 -11.12 2.23 -8.89
N GLU A 29 -10.58 1.99 -7.69
CA GLU A 29 -9.77 0.78 -7.42
C GLU A 29 -10.63 -0.49 -7.64
N PRO A 30 -10.11 -1.55 -8.30
CA PRO A 30 -10.90 -2.74 -8.61
C PRO A 30 -11.24 -3.60 -7.38
N PHE A 31 -10.68 -3.30 -6.20
CA PHE A 31 -10.87 -4.06 -4.98
C PHE A 31 -12.22 -3.78 -4.30
N ILE A 32 -13.08 -4.80 -4.17
CA ILE A 32 -14.39 -4.66 -3.53
C ILE A 32 -14.26 -4.87 -2.02
N SER A 33 -14.24 -3.77 -1.25
CA SER A 33 -14.10 -3.81 0.23
C SER A 33 -15.29 -3.24 1.03
N GLU A 34 -16.37 -2.78 0.38
CA GLU A 34 -17.60 -2.28 1.03
C GLU A 34 -17.33 -1.28 2.18
N GLY A 35 -16.34 -0.38 2.01
CA GLY A 35 -15.96 0.62 3.01
C GLY A 35 -15.13 0.08 4.20
N LYS A 36 -14.80 -1.20 4.21
CA LYS A 36 -13.90 -1.85 5.17
C LYS A 36 -12.44 -1.78 4.69
N ARG A 37 -11.52 -2.19 5.57
CA ARG A 37 -10.10 -2.35 5.22
C ARG A 37 -9.94 -3.50 4.24
N LEU A 38 -8.96 -3.41 3.35
CA LEU A 38 -8.64 -4.51 2.44
C LEU A 38 -8.31 -5.78 3.23
N GLY A 39 -8.89 -6.90 2.79
CA GLY A 39 -8.65 -8.22 3.37
C GLY A 39 -7.32 -8.83 2.92
N TYR A 40 -6.95 -9.98 3.49
CA TYR A 40 -5.71 -10.69 3.14
C TYR A 40 -5.62 -10.99 1.63
N VAL A 41 -6.73 -11.39 1.00
CA VAL A 41 -6.78 -11.69 -0.44
C VAL A 41 -6.24 -10.54 -1.29
N HIS A 42 -6.67 -9.30 -1.02
CA HIS A 42 -6.22 -8.13 -1.75
C HIS A 42 -4.78 -7.73 -1.40
N ARG A 43 -4.42 -7.83 -0.12
CA ARG A 43 -3.06 -7.47 0.35
C ARG A 43 -1.99 -8.42 -0.17
N ASN A 44 -2.33 -9.69 -0.42
CA ASN A 44 -1.39 -10.68 -0.94
C ASN A 44 -0.87 -10.31 -2.34
N PHE A 45 -1.65 -9.60 -3.15
CA PHE A 45 -1.19 -9.11 -4.45
C PHE A 45 -0.06 -8.08 -4.36
N ALA A 46 0.11 -7.41 -3.22
CA ALA A 46 1.22 -6.49 -2.99
C ALA A 46 2.56 -7.21 -2.77
N GLY A 47 2.55 -8.52 -2.52
CA GLY A 47 3.73 -9.32 -2.16
C GLY A 47 4.54 -8.70 -1.03
N SER A 48 5.85 -8.57 -1.25
CA SER A 48 6.80 -7.93 -0.34
C SER A 48 7.02 -6.43 -0.63
N ARG A 49 6.29 -5.86 -1.60
CA ARG A 49 6.57 -4.49 -2.09
C ARG A 49 5.89 -3.37 -1.31
N PHE A 50 4.91 -3.68 -0.44
CA PHE A 50 4.17 -2.67 0.33
C PHE A 50 3.59 -1.56 -0.56
N SER A 51 2.97 -1.93 -1.68
CA SER A 51 2.51 -1.00 -2.70
C SER A 51 1.13 -1.35 -3.24
N ASP A 52 0.24 -0.36 -3.22
CA ASP A 52 -1.10 -0.44 -3.83
C ASP A 52 -1.00 -0.55 -5.36
N HIS A 53 -0.06 0.16 -5.99
CA HIS A 53 0.15 0.11 -7.44
C HIS A 53 0.75 -1.23 -7.88
N VAL A 54 1.65 -1.83 -7.08
CA VAL A 54 2.12 -3.20 -7.34
C VAL A 54 0.98 -4.20 -7.15
N ALA A 55 0.16 -4.06 -6.11
CA ALA A 55 -0.99 -4.93 -5.91
C ALA A 55 -1.96 -4.88 -7.10
N LEU A 56 -2.20 -3.68 -7.63
CA LEU A 56 -2.97 -3.48 -8.85
C LEU A 56 -2.32 -4.17 -10.06
N LEU A 57 -1.02 -3.98 -10.30
CA LEU A 57 -0.32 -4.67 -11.40
C LEU A 57 -0.41 -6.19 -11.30
N SER A 58 -0.19 -6.75 -10.11
CA SER A 58 -0.31 -8.19 -9.86
C SER A 58 -1.74 -8.69 -10.09
N VAL A 59 -2.76 -7.90 -9.74
CA VAL A 59 -4.17 -8.21 -10.07
C VAL A 59 -4.38 -8.20 -11.57
N PHE A 60 -3.88 -7.19 -12.28
CA PHE A 60 -4.00 -7.11 -13.73
C PHE A 60 -3.37 -8.31 -14.42
N GLN A 61 -2.16 -8.70 -14.02
CA GLN A 61 -1.48 -9.87 -14.57
C GLN A 61 -2.29 -11.16 -14.34
N ALA A 62 -2.74 -11.40 -13.11
CA ALA A 62 -3.51 -12.60 -12.79
C ALA A 62 -4.91 -12.63 -13.44
N TRP A 63 -5.56 -11.47 -13.57
CA TRP A 63 -6.84 -11.34 -14.26
C TRP A 63 -6.68 -11.51 -15.77
N ASP A 64 -5.61 -10.97 -16.36
CA ASP A 64 -5.30 -11.12 -17.79
C ASP A 64 -5.08 -12.59 -18.15
N GLU A 65 -4.38 -13.35 -17.31
CA GLU A 65 -4.25 -14.80 -17.45
C GLU A 65 -5.60 -15.53 -17.31
N ALA A 66 -6.43 -15.15 -16.33
CA ALA A 66 -7.73 -15.78 -16.10
C ALA A 66 -8.72 -15.53 -17.24
N ARG A 67 -8.77 -14.30 -17.80
CA ARG A 67 -9.69 -13.96 -18.89
C ARG A 67 -9.38 -14.70 -20.20
N MET A 68 -8.14 -15.16 -20.39
CA MET A 68 -7.79 -16.01 -21.55
C MET A 68 -8.51 -17.36 -21.51
N GLY A 69 -9.01 -17.79 -20.35
CA GLY A 69 -9.87 -18.96 -20.18
C GLY A 69 -11.34 -18.74 -20.53
N GLY A 70 -11.72 -17.57 -21.03
CA GLY A 70 -13.09 -17.18 -21.36
C GLY A 70 -13.84 -16.46 -20.24
N GLU A 71 -15.04 -15.95 -20.56
CA GLU A 71 -15.83 -15.08 -19.67
C GLU A 71 -16.20 -15.75 -18.34
N GLU A 72 -16.51 -17.05 -18.36
CA GLU A 72 -16.81 -17.82 -17.14
C GLU A 72 -15.61 -17.92 -16.19
N ALA A 73 -14.40 -18.07 -16.74
CA ALA A 73 -13.17 -18.11 -15.94
C ALA A 73 -12.85 -16.72 -15.36
N GLU A 74 -13.04 -15.67 -16.16
CA GLU A 74 -12.92 -14.27 -15.74
C GLU A 74 -13.88 -13.94 -14.58
N MET A 75 -15.16 -14.30 -14.73
CA MET A 75 -16.20 -14.10 -13.72
C MET A 75 -15.84 -14.81 -12.42
N ARG A 76 -15.52 -16.11 -12.49
CA ARG A 76 -15.10 -16.90 -11.31
C ARG A 76 -13.88 -16.32 -10.63
N PHE A 77 -12.89 -15.83 -11.39
CA PHE A 77 -11.72 -15.17 -10.82
C PHE A 77 -12.11 -13.89 -10.06
N CYS A 78 -12.92 -13.03 -10.68
CA CYS A 78 -13.35 -11.76 -10.08
C CYS A 78 -14.20 -11.98 -8.84
N GLU A 79 -15.12 -12.95 -8.85
CA GLU A 79 -15.93 -13.33 -7.69
C GLU A 79 -15.05 -13.84 -6.54
N HIS A 80 -14.16 -14.80 -6.83
CA HIS A 80 -13.28 -15.41 -5.83
C HIS A 80 -12.31 -14.39 -5.21
N LYS A 81 -11.78 -13.46 -6.01
CA LYS A 81 -10.85 -12.42 -5.53
C LYS A 81 -11.55 -11.15 -5.05
N ARG A 82 -12.89 -11.08 -5.13
CA ARG A 82 -13.70 -9.90 -4.82
C ARG A 82 -13.20 -8.66 -5.57
N LEU A 83 -13.18 -8.75 -6.89
CA LEU A 83 -12.72 -7.71 -7.80
C LEU A 83 -13.87 -7.23 -8.70
N SER A 84 -13.84 -5.96 -9.08
CA SER A 84 -14.76 -5.38 -10.05
C SER A 84 -14.30 -5.71 -11.46
N MET A 85 -14.98 -6.67 -12.11
CA MET A 85 -14.71 -7.08 -13.48
C MET A 85 -14.85 -5.92 -14.48
N SER A 86 -15.88 -5.08 -14.31
CA SER A 86 -16.09 -3.90 -15.16
C SER A 86 -14.94 -2.89 -15.05
N THR A 87 -14.44 -2.65 -13.84
CA THR A 87 -13.27 -1.77 -13.61
C THR A 87 -12.02 -2.31 -14.29
N LEU A 88 -11.79 -3.63 -14.23
CA LEU A 88 -10.63 -4.26 -14.88
C LEU A 88 -10.72 -4.15 -16.40
N ARG A 89 -11.89 -4.43 -17.00
CA ARG A 89 -12.14 -4.27 -18.44
C ARG A 89 -11.96 -2.81 -18.91
N MET A 90 -12.57 -1.84 -18.22
CA MET A 90 -12.42 -0.41 -18.56
C MET A 90 -10.96 0.06 -18.48
N THR A 91 -10.23 -0.39 -17.46
CA THR A 91 -8.80 -0.05 -17.32
C THR A 91 -7.97 -0.68 -18.43
N TRP A 92 -8.28 -1.92 -18.83
CA TRP A 92 -7.62 -2.58 -19.96
C TRP A 92 -7.86 -1.81 -21.27
N GLU A 93 -9.09 -1.39 -21.54
CA GLU A 93 -9.42 -0.58 -22.72
C GLU A 93 -8.63 0.74 -22.72
N ALA A 94 -8.62 1.46 -21.60
CA ALA A 94 -7.85 2.70 -21.47
C ALA A 94 -6.33 2.48 -21.60
N LYS A 95 -5.81 1.36 -21.08
CA LYS A 95 -4.41 0.96 -21.25
C LYS A 95 -4.09 0.75 -22.73
N VAL A 96 -4.94 0.04 -23.47
CA VAL A 96 -4.76 -0.21 -24.91
C VAL A 96 -4.77 1.12 -25.68
N GLN A 97 -5.72 2.02 -25.39
CA GLN A 97 -5.76 3.35 -26.00
C GLN A 97 -4.47 4.15 -25.75
N LEU A 98 -3.91 4.08 -24.54
CA LEU A 98 -2.62 4.73 -24.23
C LEU A 98 -1.45 4.13 -25.02
N LYS A 99 -1.42 2.80 -25.17
CA LYS A 99 -0.41 2.11 -25.97
C LYS A 99 -0.52 2.50 -27.44
N ASP A 100 -1.73 2.51 -27.99
CA ASP A 100 -1.98 2.88 -29.37
C ASP A 100 -1.58 4.34 -29.65
N ILE A 101 -1.86 5.26 -28.72
CA ILE A 101 -1.40 6.65 -28.83
C ILE A 101 0.13 6.71 -28.90
N LEU A 102 0.84 5.99 -28.03
CA LEU A 102 2.31 5.99 -28.03
C LEU A 102 2.87 5.38 -29.32
N ILE A 103 2.33 4.25 -29.79
CA ILE A 103 2.74 3.62 -31.05
C ILE A 103 2.49 4.55 -32.23
N ASN A 104 1.31 5.19 -32.28
CA ASN A 104 0.96 6.15 -33.33
C ASN A 104 1.83 7.42 -33.29
N CYS A 105 2.37 7.78 -32.13
CA CYS A 105 3.37 8.83 -32.02
C CYS A 105 4.76 8.41 -32.53
N GLY A 106 4.98 7.12 -32.79
CA GLY A 106 6.25 6.57 -33.29
C GLY A 106 7.08 5.84 -32.23
N PHE A 107 6.54 5.58 -31.03
CA PHE A 107 7.27 4.80 -30.03
C PHE A 107 7.39 3.33 -30.49
N PRO A 108 8.56 2.69 -30.35
CA PRO A 108 8.73 1.29 -30.74
C PRO A 108 7.85 0.35 -29.92
N GLU A 109 7.18 -0.61 -30.55
CA GLU A 109 6.25 -1.53 -29.87
C GLU A 109 6.96 -2.35 -28.76
N GLU A 110 8.26 -2.61 -28.92
CA GLU A 110 9.07 -3.42 -28.01
C GLU A 110 9.12 -2.83 -26.59
N CYS A 111 8.99 -1.51 -26.45
CA CYS A 111 8.97 -0.85 -25.15
C CYS A 111 7.61 -0.92 -24.43
N LEU A 112 6.57 -1.37 -25.14
CA LEU A 112 5.18 -1.50 -24.70
C LEU A 112 4.72 -2.97 -24.63
N VAL A 113 5.65 -3.91 -24.74
CA VAL A 113 5.37 -5.34 -24.56
C VAL A 113 4.93 -5.60 -23.12
N THR A 114 3.89 -6.40 -22.95
CA THR A 114 3.41 -6.84 -21.63
C THR A 114 4.48 -7.63 -20.90
N GLN A 115 4.79 -7.24 -19.67
CA GLN A 115 5.80 -7.89 -18.85
C GLN A 115 5.16 -8.50 -17.61
N THR A 116 5.68 -9.66 -17.20
CA THR A 116 5.33 -10.30 -15.93
C THR A 116 6.27 -9.79 -14.84
N PHE A 117 5.72 -9.36 -13.71
CA PHE A 117 6.51 -8.84 -12.58
C PHE A 117 6.48 -9.77 -11.37
N ASN A 118 7.58 -9.81 -10.63
CA ASN A 118 7.67 -10.53 -9.36
C ASN A 118 7.47 -9.58 -8.17
N SER A 119 6.29 -9.67 -7.54
CA SER A 119 5.92 -8.86 -6.37
C SER A 119 6.54 -9.34 -5.05
N THR A 120 7.10 -10.55 -4.99
CA THR A 120 7.68 -11.11 -3.76
C THR A 120 9.20 -11.08 -3.81
N GLY A 121 9.79 -11.40 -4.96
CA GLY A 121 11.23 -11.45 -5.24
C GLY A 121 11.88 -10.13 -5.66
N PRO A 122 13.22 -10.12 -5.83
CA PRO A 122 13.92 -9.08 -6.58
C PRO A 122 13.41 -9.00 -8.01
N ASP A 123 13.15 -7.80 -8.49
CA ASP A 123 12.71 -7.51 -9.86
C ASP A 123 13.10 -6.07 -10.19
N ASN A 124 14.16 -5.91 -10.98
CA ASN A 124 14.74 -4.61 -11.28
C ASN A 124 13.81 -3.76 -12.17
N ASN A 125 12.99 -4.39 -13.02
CA ASN A 125 12.05 -3.66 -13.87
C ASN A 125 10.90 -3.11 -13.03
N LEU A 126 10.38 -3.91 -12.08
CA LEU A 126 9.40 -3.43 -11.11
C LEU A 126 9.96 -2.31 -10.22
N ASP A 127 11.23 -2.41 -9.80
CA ASP A 127 11.91 -1.36 -9.02
C ASP A 127 11.99 -0.04 -9.80
N VAL A 128 12.22 -0.11 -11.12
CA VAL A 128 12.19 1.06 -12.01
C VAL A 128 10.76 1.59 -12.16
N VAL A 129 9.75 0.74 -12.34
CA VAL A 129 8.34 1.15 -12.38
C VAL A 129 7.96 1.92 -11.11
N ILE A 130 8.36 1.45 -9.93
CA ILE A 130 8.12 2.15 -8.65
C ILE A 130 8.84 3.51 -8.61
N SER A 131 10.05 3.58 -9.17
CA SER A 131 10.84 4.81 -9.26
C SER A 131 10.19 5.85 -10.19
N LEU A 132 9.69 5.41 -11.35
CA LEU A 132 8.96 6.24 -12.30
C LEU A 132 7.60 6.69 -11.75
N LEU A 133 6.90 5.79 -11.05
CA LEU A 133 5.69 6.14 -10.31
C LEU A 133 5.96 7.26 -9.29
N ALA A 134 7.06 7.19 -8.54
CA ALA A 134 7.45 8.24 -7.61
C ALA A 134 7.64 9.59 -8.31
N PHE A 135 8.23 9.62 -9.51
CA PHE A 135 8.29 10.80 -10.36
C PHE A 135 6.90 11.29 -10.79
N GLY A 136 6.02 10.37 -11.20
CA GLY A 136 4.67 10.67 -11.69
C GLY A 136 3.78 11.31 -10.64
N VAL A 137 3.84 10.84 -9.39
CA VAL A 137 2.97 11.30 -8.30
C VAL A 137 3.62 12.35 -7.39
N TYR A 138 4.92 12.65 -7.53
CA TYR A 138 5.54 13.78 -6.84
C TYR A 138 4.69 15.06 -7.07
N PRO A 139 4.44 15.92 -6.06
CA PRO A 139 5.03 16.00 -4.71
C PRO A 139 4.31 15.19 -3.63
N ASN A 140 3.52 14.18 -3.99
CA ASN A 140 2.77 13.35 -3.04
C ASN A 140 3.68 12.34 -2.34
N VAL A 141 4.55 12.83 -1.46
CA VAL A 141 5.44 12.03 -0.61
C VAL A 141 4.98 12.15 0.84
N CYS A 142 5.09 11.07 1.60
CA CYS A 142 4.83 11.08 3.03
C CYS A 142 5.79 10.18 3.82
N TYR A 143 5.90 10.48 5.11
CA TYR A 143 6.65 9.74 6.10
C TYR A 143 5.68 9.05 7.06
N HIS A 144 5.81 7.74 7.21
CA HIS A 144 5.05 6.96 8.18
C HIS A 144 5.58 7.19 9.59
N LYS A 145 4.70 7.62 10.50
CA LYS A 145 5.05 7.86 11.91
C LYS A 145 4.78 6.63 12.77
N GLU A 146 3.51 6.29 12.91
CA GLU A 146 3.02 5.20 13.76
C GLU A 146 1.62 4.78 13.29
N LYS A 147 1.22 3.53 13.53
CA LYS A 147 -0.13 3.04 13.20
C LYS A 147 -0.55 3.46 11.78
N ARG A 148 -1.60 4.27 11.66
CA ARG A 148 -2.08 4.86 10.39
C ARG A 148 -1.61 6.28 10.15
N LYS A 149 -0.91 6.91 11.09
CA LYS A 149 -0.51 8.32 10.97
C LYS A 149 0.68 8.47 10.03
N ILE A 150 0.56 9.41 9.12
CA ILE A 150 1.61 9.82 8.19
C ILE A 150 1.80 11.33 8.26
N LEU A 151 2.98 11.79 7.88
CA LEU A 151 3.31 13.20 7.71
C LEU A 151 3.54 13.46 6.22
N THR A 152 2.78 14.37 5.64
CA THR A 152 2.94 14.77 4.24
C THR A 152 4.10 15.77 4.09
N THR A 153 4.57 15.97 2.85
CA THR A 153 5.55 17.01 2.47
C THR A 153 5.18 18.41 2.95
N GLU A 154 3.87 18.71 3.07
CA GLU A 154 3.35 19.98 3.61
C GLU A 154 3.48 20.11 5.15
N GLY A 155 4.08 19.14 5.84
CA GLY A 155 4.13 19.10 7.31
C GLY A 155 2.78 18.78 7.97
N ARG A 156 1.77 18.39 7.19
CA ARG A 156 0.42 18.07 7.69
C ARG A 156 0.28 16.59 8.02
N ASN A 157 -0.33 16.32 9.18
CA ASN A 157 -0.70 14.95 9.57
C ASN A 157 -1.87 14.46 8.71
N ALA A 158 -1.77 13.22 8.23
CA ALA A 158 -2.82 12.51 7.52
C ALA A 158 -2.86 11.05 7.96
N LEU A 159 -3.82 10.28 7.44
CA LEU A 159 -3.96 8.86 7.71
C LEU A 159 -3.74 8.01 6.46
N ILE A 160 -3.22 6.80 6.63
CA ILE A 160 -3.27 5.76 5.59
C ILE A 160 -4.75 5.40 5.37
N HIS A 161 -5.24 5.52 4.14
CA HIS A 161 -6.63 5.20 3.81
C HIS A 161 -6.93 3.71 3.99
N LYS A 162 -8.18 3.37 4.32
CA LYS A 162 -8.59 1.99 4.61
C LYS A 162 -8.46 1.06 3.39
N SER A 163 -8.58 1.61 2.18
CA SER A 163 -8.41 0.86 0.93
C SER A 163 -6.96 0.60 0.55
N SER A 164 -5.98 1.10 1.32
CA SER A 164 -4.58 0.77 1.05
C SER A 164 -4.21 -0.58 1.64
N VAL A 165 -3.41 -1.37 0.91
CA VAL A 165 -2.71 -2.57 1.41
C VAL A 165 -1.75 -2.25 2.54
N ASN A 166 -1.39 -0.98 2.71
CA ASN A 166 -0.58 -0.46 3.80
C ASN A 166 -1.41 -0.01 5.01
N CYS A 167 -2.74 -0.11 4.99
CA CYS A 167 -3.52 0.11 6.20
C CYS A 167 -3.30 -1.08 7.17
N PRO A 168 -2.82 -0.87 8.41
CA PRO A 168 -2.69 -1.94 9.39
C PRO A 168 -4.04 -2.59 9.73
N PHE A 169 -4.07 -3.89 10.09
CA PHE A 169 -5.30 -4.60 10.48
C PHE A 169 -5.77 -4.25 11.90
N SER A 170 -4.84 -4.01 12.82
CA SER A 170 -5.12 -3.68 14.21
C SER A 170 -4.28 -2.49 14.66
N SER A 171 -4.38 -2.15 15.95
CA SER A 171 -3.55 -1.13 16.60
C SER A 171 -2.09 -1.52 16.76
N GLN A 172 -1.70 -2.74 16.36
CA GLN A 172 -0.31 -3.19 16.38
C GLN A 172 0.53 -2.37 15.39
N ASP A 173 1.72 -1.99 15.83
CA ASP A 173 2.64 -1.20 15.01
C ASP A 173 3.22 -2.06 13.90
N MET A 174 2.72 -1.81 12.70
CA MET A 174 3.27 -2.33 11.47
C MET A 174 4.62 -1.65 11.22
N LYS A 175 5.72 -2.39 11.31
CA LYS A 175 7.05 -1.89 10.97
C LYS A 175 7.30 -2.03 9.47
N TYR A 176 7.55 -0.92 8.80
CA TYR A 176 7.90 -0.89 7.39
C TYR A 176 9.43 -0.96 7.20
N PRO A 177 9.91 -1.57 6.09
CA PRO A 177 11.32 -1.54 5.72
C PRO A 177 11.90 -0.13 5.55
N SER A 178 11.06 0.81 5.12
CA SER A 178 11.35 2.22 4.91
C SER A 178 10.15 3.03 5.43
N PRO A 179 10.36 4.19 6.07
CA PRO A 179 9.26 5.05 6.49
C PRO A 179 8.69 5.87 5.34
N PHE A 180 9.31 5.87 4.16
CA PHE A 180 8.92 6.73 3.04
C PHE A 180 7.94 6.06 2.10
N PHE A 181 6.90 6.83 1.72
CA PHE A 181 5.90 6.44 0.75
C PHE A 181 5.65 7.56 -0.23
N VAL A 182 5.28 7.18 -1.45
CA VAL A 182 4.55 8.04 -2.37
C VAL A 182 3.08 7.64 -2.39
N PHE A 183 2.18 8.55 -2.75
CA PHE A 183 0.74 8.28 -2.79
C PHE A 183 0.05 8.93 -4.00
N GLY A 184 -0.99 8.29 -4.53
CA GLY A 184 -1.71 8.78 -5.70
C GLY A 184 -2.62 9.96 -5.40
N GLU A 185 -3.48 9.84 -4.38
CA GLU A 185 -4.51 10.84 -4.08
C GLU A 185 -4.64 11.16 -2.57
N LYS A 186 -5.03 12.41 -2.28
CA LYS A 186 -5.35 12.90 -0.93
C LYS A 186 -6.86 13.13 -0.84
N ILE A 187 -7.53 12.35 0.00
CA ILE A 187 -8.98 12.45 0.20
C ILE A 187 -9.26 13.11 1.56
N ARG A 188 -10.19 14.07 1.57
CA ARG A 188 -10.74 14.67 2.79
C ARG A 188 -12.17 14.19 3.02
N THR A 189 -12.34 13.31 3.99
CA THR A 189 -13.67 12.96 4.55
C THR A 189 -13.76 13.50 5.98
N ARG A 190 -13.84 12.62 6.99
CA ARG A 190 -13.73 12.99 8.41
C ARG A 190 -12.30 13.33 8.82
N ALA A 191 -11.32 12.74 8.13
CA ALA A 191 -9.90 13.01 8.29
C ALA A 191 -9.22 13.00 6.92
N ILE A 192 -8.13 13.75 6.79
CA ILE A 192 -7.30 13.72 5.59
C ILE A 192 -6.62 12.35 5.52
N SER A 193 -6.79 11.64 4.41
CA SER A 193 -6.19 10.33 4.19
C SER A 193 -5.48 10.27 2.85
N ALA A 194 -4.34 9.58 2.81
CA ALA A 194 -3.61 9.27 1.58
C ALA A 194 -4.01 7.87 1.08
N LYS A 195 -4.15 7.76 -0.22
CA LYS A 195 -4.61 6.58 -0.95
C LYS A 195 -3.62 6.20 -2.04
N ALA A 196 -3.70 4.96 -2.55
CA ALA A 196 -2.76 4.42 -3.52
C ALA A 196 -1.29 4.64 -3.09
N MET A 197 -0.95 4.12 -1.91
CA MET A 197 0.37 4.27 -1.29
C MET A 197 1.37 3.24 -1.81
N THR A 198 2.61 3.67 -2.01
CA THR A 198 3.72 2.82 -2.44
C THR A 198 4.97 3.13 -1.65
N LEU A 199 5.54 2.12 -1.00
CA LEU A 199 6.80 2.24 -0.28
C LEU A 199 7.92 2.53 -1.27
N VAL A 200 8.78 3.49 -0.94
CA VAL A 200 9.93 3.88 -1.75
C VAL A 200 11.19 3.97 -0.89
N SER A 201 12.34 3.79 -1.52
CA SER A 201 13.64 4.00 -0.90
C SER A 201 13.99 5.49 -0.86
N PRO A 202 14.85 5.92 0.08
CA PRO A 202 15.41 7.27 0.06
C PRO A 202 16.14 7.62 -1.24
N LEU A 203 16.79 6.63 -1.88
CA LEU A 203 17.48 6.84 -3.14
C LEU A 203 16.51 7.06 -4.31
N GLN A 204 15.36 6.38 -4.33
CA GLN A 204 14.30 6.64 -5.31
C GLN A 204 13.74 8.05 -5.15
N LEU A 205 13.55 8.53 -3.91
CA LEU A 205 13.15 9.92 -3.65
C LEU A 205 14.21 10.92 -4.11
N LEU A 206 15.48 10.63 -3.81
CA LEU A 206 16.63 11.44 -4.23
C LEU A 206 16.88 11.38 -5.74
N LEU A 207 16.34 10.43 -6.48
CA LEU A 207 16.48 10.40 -7.94
C LEU A 207 15.27 11.01 -8.64
N PHE A 208 14.05 10.71 -8.18
CA PHE A 208 12.82 10.95 -8.94
C PHE A 208 11.77 11.82 -8.26
N ALA A 209 11.82 11.98 -6.94
CA ALA A 209 10.75 12.62 -6.17
C ALA A 209 11.27 13.68 -5.20
N SER A 210 12.04 14.62 -5.73
CA SER A 210 12.47 15.82 -5.01
C SER A 210 12.77 16.98 -5.95
N LYS A 211 12.64 18.20 -5.44
CA LYS A 211 12.90 19.45 -6.16
C LYS A 211 14.19 20.13 -5.70
N LYS A 212 14.54 20.01 -4.42
CA LYS A 212 15.68 20.68 -3.80
C LYS A 212 16.52 19.69 -3.01
N VAL A 213 17.82 19.72 -3.21
CA VAL A 213 18.78 18.89 -2.46
C VAL A 213 19.90 19.81 -2.00
N LEU A 214 20.08 19.92 -0.69
CA LEU A 214 21.18 20.64 -0.05
C LEU A 214 22.07 19.64 0.68
N SER A 215 23.35 19.95 0.82
CA SER A 215 24.28 19.12 1.58
C SER A 215 25.23 20.00 2.37
N ASP A 216 25.51 19.60 3.61
CA ASP A 216 26.52 20.22 4.48
C ASP A 216 27.82 19.40 4.57
N GLY A 217 27.95 18.35 3.74
CA GLY A 217 29.07 17.41 3.73
C GLY A 217 28.75 16.06 4.39
N GLU A 218 28.01 16.06 5.51
CA GLU A 218 27.66 14.82 6.24
C GLU A 218 26.18 14.42 6.04
N LEU A 219 25.30 15.42 5.98
CA LEU A 219 23.87 15.27 5.78
C LEU A 219 23.46 15.84 4.44
N VAL A 220 22.46 15.19 3.85
CA VAL A 220 21.78 15.62 2.63
C VAL A 220 20.33 15.92 2.99
N LEU A 221 19.93 17.18 2.83
CA LEU A 221 18.59 17.67 3.08
C LEU A 221 17.81 17.71 1.76
N VAL A 222 16.80 16.86 1.65
CA VAL A 222 15.92 16.75 0.48
C VAL A 222 14.59 17.42 0.77
N ASP A 223 14.20 18.36 -0.11
CA ASP A 223 12.98 19.18 -0.04
C ASP A 223 12.77 19.90 1.30
N ASP A 224 13.86 20.25 1.98
CA ASP A 224 13.87 20.97 3.26
C ASP A 224 13.30 20.17 4.47
N TRP A 225 13.02 18.87 4.33
CA TRP A 225 12.46 18.06 5.43
C TRP A 225 13.03 16.64 5.57
N ILE A 226 13.49 16.01 4.51
CA ILE A 226 14.08 14.67 4.57
C ILE A 226 15.58 14.80 4.79
N LYS A 227 16.07 14.32 5.93
CA LYS A 227 17.50 14.31 6.26
C LYS A 227 18.06 12.92 6.02
N LEU A 228 19.00 12.81 5.09
CA LEU A 228 19.69 11.57 4.74
C LEU A 228 21.15 11.65 5.19
N LYS A 229 21.62 10.66 5.94
CA LYS A 229 23.04 10.51 6.25
C LYS A 229 23.71 9.76 5.11
N MET A 230 24.38 10.50 4.22
CA MET A 230 25.09 9.94 3.07
C MET A 230 26.17 10.91 2.59
N SER A 231 27.18 10.39 1.90
CA SER A 231 28.26 11.21 1.33
C SER A 231 27.72 12.25 0.34
N HIS A 232 28.19 13.49 0.49
CA HIS A 232 27.93 14.59 -0.45
C HIS A 232 28.18 14.17 -1.91
N THR A 233 29.33 13.56 -2.18
CA THR A 233 29.74 13.17 -3.54
C THR A 233 28.76 12.16 -4.14
N VAL A 234 28.34 11.16 -3.36
CA VAL A 234 27.37 10.15 -3.82
C VAL A 234 26.02 10.80 -4.11
N ALA A 235 25.55 11.69 -3.24
CA ALA A 235 24.30 12.41 -3.47
C ALA A 235 24.37 13.29 -4.71
N ALA A 236 25.47 14.03 -4.90
CA ALA A 236 25.72 14.84 -6.09
C ALA A 236 25.67 14.00 -7.36
N CYS A 237 26.36 12.85 -7.39
CA CYS A 237 26.32 11.92 -8.53
C CYS A 237 24.90 11.41 -8.83
N ILE A 238 24.14 10.99 -7.81
CA ILE A 238 22.75 10.53 -8.00
C ILE A 238 21.87 11.67 -8.53
N THR A 239 22.03 12.89 -8.01
CA THR A 239 21.26 14.04 -8.50
C THR A 239 21.65 14.46 -9.91
N ALA A 240 22.91 14.27 -10.31
CA ALA A 240 23.39 14.59 -11.66
C ALA A 240 22.75 13.67 -12.73
N LEU A 241 22.43 12.42 -12.38
CA LEU A 241 21.69 11.51 -13.28
C LEU A 241 20.33 12.06 -13.69
N ARG A 242 19.73 12.96 -12.90
CA ARG A 242 18.45 13.59 -13.26
C ARG A 242 18.59 14.42 -14.52
N ALA A 243 19.59 15.30 -14.57
CA ALA A 243 19.82 16.16 -15.73
C ALA A 243 20.12 15.33 -16.99
N ALA A 244 20.90 14.26 -16.84
CA ALA A 244 21.20 13.34 -17.94
C ALA A 244 19.93 12.60 -18.42
N MET A 245 19.08 12.13 -17.50
CA MET A 245 17.79 11.51 -17.85
C MET A 245 16.85 12.51 -18.53
N GLU A 246 16.83 13.78 -18.09
CA GLU A 246 16.04 14.82 -18.73
C GLU A 246 16.54 15.15 -20.14
N ALA A 247 17.86 15.18 -20.34
CA ALA A 247 18.47 15.36 -21.66
C ALA A 247 18.09 14.22 -22.60
N LEU A 248 18.17 12.96 -22.13
CA LEU A 248 17.77 11.79 -22.92
C LEU A 248 16.27 11.82 -23.27
N VAL A 249 15.39 12.23 -22.36
CA VAL A 249 13.96 12.40 -22.67
C VAL A 249 13.77 13.41 -23.80
N VAL A 250 14.49 14.53 -23.77
CA VAL A 250 14.41 15.55 -24.83
C VAL A 250 14.94 15.00 -26.16
N GLU A 251 16.03 14.24 -26.14
CA GLU A 251 16.61 13.61 -27.32
C GLU A 251 15.63 12.61 -27.97
N VAL A 252 15.06 11.71 -27.17
CA VAL A 252 14.05 10.73 -27.61
C VAL A 252 12.82 11.42 -28.18
N THR A 253 12.39 12.55 -27.63
CA THR A 253 11.23 13.28 -28.20
C THR A 253 11.51 13.93 -29.55
N LYS A 254 12.77 14.07 -29.97
CA LYS A 254 13.14 14.56 -31.30
C LYS A 254 13.21 13.43 -32.32
N ASP A 255 13.70 12.28 -31.89
CA ASP A 255 13.81 11.07 -32.70
C ASP A 255 13.53 9.84 -31.82
N LEU A 256 12.41 9.16 -32.07
CA LEU A 256 11.96 8.04 -31.26
C LEU A 256 12.69 6.73 -31.57
N GLU A 257 13.31 6.62 -32.75
CA GLU A 257 14.04 5.41 -33.16
C GLU A 257 15.30 5.18 -32.32
N ILE A 258 15.84 6.24 -31.70
CA ILE A 258 17.03 6.14 -30.84
C ILE A 258 16.81 5.21 -29.63
N ILE A 259 15.56 4.96 -29.23
CA ILE A 259 15.25 3.99 -28.17
C ILE A 259 15.80 2.60 -28.51
N ARG A 260 15.78 2.20 -29.79
CA ARG A 260 16.28 0.90 -30.25
C ARG A 260 17.80 0.80 -30.22
N GLN A 261 18.49 1.93 -30.33
CA GLN A 261 19.95 2.01 -30.44
C GLN A 261 20.46 3.21 -29.67
N LEU A 262 20.41 3.12 -28.34
CA LEU A 262 20.98 4.13 -27.47
C LEU A 262 22.50 4.07 -27.52
N ASP A 263 23.14 5.23 -27.42
CA ASP A 263 24.60 5.25 -27.29
C ASP A 263 25.06 4.58 -25.97
N PRO A 264 26.33 4.12 -25.90
CA PRO A 264 26.84 3.43 -24.71
C PRO A 264 26.88 4.27 -23.43
N VAL A 265 26.81 5.60 -23.52
CA VAL A 265 26.76 6.49 -22.35
C VAL A 265 25.35 6.47 -21.75
N ASN A 266 24.34 6.63 -22.60
CA ASN A 266 22.94 6.56 -22.24
C ASN A 266 22.56 5.18 -21.70
N GLU A 267 23.03 4.09 -22.32
CA GLU A 267 22.83 2.73 -21.79
C GLU A 267 23.42 2.54 -20.38
N ARG A 268 24.66 3.01 -20.16
CA ARG A 268 25.31 2.95 -18.84
C ARG A 268 24.56 3.79 -17.80
N MET A 269 24.08 4.97 -18.18
CA MET A 269 23.26 5.82 -17.32
C MET A 269 21.96 5.11 -16.92
N LEU A 270 21.22 4.53 -17.89
CA LEU A 270 19.99 3.80 -17.60
C LEU A 270 20.27 2.60 -16.68
N ASN A 271 21.34 1.85 -16.93
CA ASN A 271 21.75 0.73 -16.06
C ASN A 271 22.10 1.19 -14.63
N MET A 272 22.77 2.33 -14.47
CA MET A 272 23.01 2.93 -13.15
C MET A 272 21.70 3.28 -12.44
N ILE A 273 20.74 3.87 -13.15
CA ILE A 273 19.40 4.16 -12.61
C ILE A 273 18.72 2.86 -12.17
N ARG A 274 18.76 1.78 -12.97
CA ARG A 274 18.21 0.47 -12.58
C ARG A 274 18.80 -0.05 -11.29
N GLN A 275 20.12 0.09 -11.09
CA GLN A 275 20.75 -0.35 -9.84
C GLN A 275 20.35 0.52 -8.65
N ILE A 276 20.27 1.85 -8.81
CA ILE A 276 19.86 2.78 -7.75
C ILE A 276 18.39 2.59 -7.37
N SER A 277 17.54 2.22 -8.32
CA SER A 277 16.11 1.93 -8.10
C SER A 277 15.86 0.76 -7.16
N ARG A 278 16.84 -0.16 -6.99
CA ARG A 278 16.68 -1.34 -6.13
C ARG A 278 16.59 -0.92 -4.66
N PRO A 279 15.62 -1.43 -3.89
CA PRO A 279 15.54 -1.16 -2.45
C PRO A 279 16.83 -1.52 -1.70
N SER A 280 17.50 -2.60 -2.12
CA SER A 280 18.77 -3.06 -1.55
C SER A 280 19.93 -2.07 -1.74
N ALA A 281 19.90 -1.21 -2.76
CA ALA A 281 20.88 -0.14 -2.93
C ALA A 281 20.84 0.89 -1.77
N ALA A 282 19.68 1.01 -1.11
CA ALA A 282 19.50 1.81 0.09
C ALA A 282 19.61 0.98 1.39
N GLY A 283 20.09 -0.26 1.32
CA GLY A 283 20.16 -1.18 2.47
C GLY A 283 18.80 -1.72 2.92
N ILE A 284 17.75 -1.61 2.11
CA ILE A 284 16.39 -2.05 2.46
C ILE A 284 16.19 -3.50 2.02
N ASN A 285 15.89 -4.38 2.98
CA ASN A 285 15.51 -5.76 2.72
C ASN A 285 13.98 -5.93 2.81
N LEU A 286 13.32 -6.01 1.65
CA LEU A 286 11.87 -6.19 1.57
C LEU A 286 11.39 -7.57 2.05
N MET A 287 12.23 -8.60 1.93
CA MET A 287 11.88 -9.98 2.33
C MET A 287 11.84 -10.16 3.84
N ALA A 288 12.77 -9.53 4.57
CA ALA A 288 12.85 -9.66 6.02
C ALA A 288 11.65 -9.04 6.75
N ALA A 289 10.98 -8.05 6.13
CA ALA A 289 9.81 -7.39 6.71
C ALA A 289 8.49 -8.15 6.47
N ASN A 290 8.53 -9.29 5.78
CA ASN A 290 7.34 -9.96 5.25
C ASN A 290 6.64 -10.91 6.24
N ALA A 291 6.73 -10.64 7.54
CA ALA A 291 5.96 -11.34 8.59
C ALA A 291 4.43 -11.15 8.48
N ARG A 292 3.94 -10.46 7.43
CA ARG A 292 2.51 -10.28 7.11
C ARG A 292 1.82 -11.57 6.64
N PHE A 293 2.60 -12.60 6.29
CA PHE A 293 2.14 -13.86 5.73
C PHE A 293 2.18 -15.01 6.74
N GLY A 294 1.59 -14.83 7.93
CA GLY A 294 1.04 -16.00 8.64
C GLY A 294 -0.16 -16.53 7.84
N ASP A 295 -0.49 -17.83 7.96
CA ASP A 295 -1.51 -18.61 7.20
C ASP A 295 -2.97 -18.08 7.25
N GLY A 296 -3.17 -16.78 7.49
CA GLY A 296 -4.43 -16.21 7.92
C GLY A 296 -4.79 -16.70 9.32
N PRO A 297 -5.98 -16.34 9.83
CA PRO A 297 -6.53 -17.01 11.00
C PRO A 297 -6.63 -18.52 10.71
N ARG A 298 -6.21 -19.34 11.67
CA ARG A 298 -6.33 -20.81 11.60
C ARG A 298 -7.73 -21.19 11.12
N PRO A 299 -7.88 -22.15 10.19
CA PRO A 299 -9.19 -22.64 9.79
C PRO A 299 -10.04 -22.97 11.02
N PRO A 300 -11.34 -22.62 11.03
CA PRO A 300 -12.23 -23.00 12.11
C PRO A 300 -12.07 -24.50 12.38
N LYS A 301 -11.82 -24.87 13.64
CA LYS A 301 -11.79 -26.30 14.00
C LYS A 301 -13.16 -26.87 13.61
N MET A 302 -13.16 -27.85 12.71
CA MET A 302 -14.39 -28.57 12.37
C MET A 302 -15.03 -29.06 13.67
N ALA A 303 -16.31 -28.75 13.86
CA ALA A 303 -17.07 -29.34 14.94
C ALA A 303 -16.98 -30.87 14.77
N ARG A 304 -16.54 -31.58 15.81
CA ARG A 304 -16.56 -33.04 15.79
C ARG A 304 -17.98 -33.47 15.45
N TYR A 305 -18.12 -34.25 14.38
CA TYR A 305 -19.37 -34.87 14.00
C TYR A 305 -19.84 -35.71 15.19
N ASN A 306 -20.84 -35.23 15.92
CA ASN A 306 -21.44 -35.98 17.01
C ASN A 306 -22.40 -36.96 16.34
N ASN A 307 -21.90 -38.14 15.97
CA ASN A 307 -22.72 -39.22 15.43
C ASN A 307 -23.58 -39.78 16.58
N GLY A 308 -24.69 -39.12 16.86
CA GLY A 308 -25.73 -39.63 17.73
C GLY A 308 -26.78 -40.35 16.87
N GLY A 309 -26.75 -41.69 16.89
CA GLY A 309 -27.85 -42.49 16.36
C GLY A 309 -27.59 -44.00 16.34
N GLY A 310 -28.19 -44.73 17.29
CA GLY A 310 -28.80 -46.04 16.99
C GLY A 310 -28.21 -47.31 17.63
N CYS A 311 -28.79 -47.68 18.78
CA CYS A 311 -29.19 -49.04 19.21
C CYS A 311 -28.26 -50.26 19.04
N SER A 312 -27.83 -50.82 20.18
CA SER A 312 -28.02 -52.24 20.51
C SER A 312 -27.85 -52.43 22.03
N GLY A 313 -28.88 -52.98 22.69
CA GLY A 313 -28.91 -53.17 24.13
C GLY A 313 -27.90 -54.20 24.64
N TRP A 314 -27.80 -54.30 25.98
CA TRP A 314 -27.85 -55.54 26.77
C TRP A 314 -27.50 -55.21 28.24
N GLY A 315 -28.47 -55.44 29.13
CA GLY A 315 -28.34 -56.01 30.47
C GLY A 315 -27.40 -55.39 31.52
N GLY A 316 -27.95 -55.18 32.73
CA GLY A 316 -27.20 -55.44 33.97
C GLY A 316 -27.32 -54.39 35.06
N TYR A 317 -28.21 -54.61 36.01
CA TYR A 317 -28.16 -54.02 37.35
C TYR A 317 -26.91 -54.48 38.10
N GLN A 318 -26.17 -53.60 38.79
CA GLN A 318 -25.74 -53.81 40.19
C GLN A 318 -24.82 -52.70 40.77
N ARG A 319 -25.20 -52.30 41.99
CA ARG A 319 -24.38 -52.02 43.20
C ARG A 319 -23.05 -51.25 43.09
N GLY A 320 -22.98 -50.18 43.88
CA GLY A 320 -22.17 -50.21 45.12
C GLY A 320 -20.81 -49.50 45.11
N SER A 321 -20.73 -48.46 45.94
CA SER A 321 -19.67 -48.11 46.91
C SER A 321 -18.20 -48.24 46.52
N GLY A 322 -17.43 -47.14 46.69
CA GLY A 322 -16.00 -47.28 46.98
C GLY A 322 -15.16 -46.00 46.96
N TYR A 323 -14.79 -45.55 48.17
CA TYR A 323 -13.49 -44.99 48.62
C TYR A 323 -12.79 -43.89 47.79
N ARG A 324 -12.61 -42.68 48.33
CA ARG A 324 -11.56 -42.20 49.29
C ARG A 324 -10.10 -42.35 48.79
N GLY A 325 -9.45 -41.20 48.65
CA GLY A 325 -8.00 -40.98 48.72
C GLY A 325 -7.68 -39.57 48.18
N GLY A 326 -7.13 -38.59 48.90
CA GLY A 326 -6.56 -38.55 50.25
C GLY A 326 -5.06 -38.26 50.21
N GLY A 327 -4.68 -36.97 50.32
CA GLY A 327 -3.34 -36.48 50.72
C GLY A 327 -2.30 -36.37 49.59
N TYR A 328 -1.27 -35.51 49.60
CA TYR A 328 -0.62 -34.60 50.57
C TYR A 328 0.07 -33.50 49.69
N GLY A 329 0.31 -32.24 50.07
CA GLY A 329 0.89 -31.70 51.30
C GLY A 329 2.29 -31.13 50.98
N GLY A 330 2.51 -29.82 51.16
CA GLY A 330 3.82 -29.16 51.00
C GLY A 330 3.80 -27.66 51.32
N TYR A 331 4.27 -27.32 52.53
CA TYR A 331 4.29 -26.00 53.21
C TYR A 331 5.32 -25.00 52.63
N SER A 332 4.97 -23.70 52.52
CA SER A 332 5.34 -22.54 53.37
C SER A 332 6.82 -22.08 53.28
N SER A 333 7.16 -20.80 53.07
CA SER A 333 6.90 -19.72 54.04
C SER A 333 7.51 -18.33 53.66
N TYR A 334 6.85 -17.26 54.16
CA TYR A 334 7.26 -15.87 54.50
C TYR A 334 7.99 -14.98 53.45
N ARG A 335 7.69 -13.67 53.31
CA ARG A 335 7.68 -12.61 54.35
C ARG A 335 7.17 -11.25 53.83
N GLY A 336 6.36 -10.56 54.66
CA GLY A 336 6.25 -9.09 54.83
C GLY A 336 5.35 -8.31 53.86
N GLY A 337 4.42 -7.43 54.25
CA GLY A 337 4.06 -6.90 55.56
C GLY A 337 3.88 -5.37 55.53
N SER A 338 2.62 -4.91 55.72
CA SER A 338 2.19 -3.71 56.47
C SER A 338 1.76 -2.40 55.76
N GLY A 339 0.59 -1.91 56.22
CA GLY A 339 0.03 -0.56 56.08
C GLY A 339 -1.31 -0.52 55.32
N GLY A 340 -2.52 -0.38 55.89
CA GLY A 340 -2.96 -0.05 57.24
C GLY A 340 -3.86 1.20 57.25
N ARG A 341 -5.16 1.01 57.60
CA ARG A 341 -6.22 2.00 57.97
C ARG A 341 -6.92 2.74 56.82
N GLY A 342 -8.24 2.93 56.76
CA GLY A 342 -9.34 2.65 57.70
C GLY A 342 -10.22 3.89 57.94
N TYR A 343 -11.44 3.87 57.38
CA TYR A 343 -12.73 4.40 57.88
C TYR A 343 -13.23 5.85 57.65
N GLN A 344 -14.59 5.86 57.54
CA GLN A 344 -15.60 6.93 57.57
C GLN A 344 -15.82 7.72 56.26
N GLY A 345 -17.04 7.91 55.75
CA GLY A 345 -18.38 7.62 56.26
C GLY A 345 -19.35 8.72 55.83
N SER A 346 -20.31 8.37 54.96
CA SER A 346 -21.68 8.90 54.82
C SER A 346 -21.96 10.41 54.70
N LEU A 347 -22.71 10.82 53.66
CA LEU A 347 -24.09 11.36 53.77
C LEU A 347 -24.56 12.08 52.49
N GLY A 348 -25.80 11.78 52.09
CA GLY A 348 -26.74 12.68 51.39
C GLY A 348 -26.52 12.84 49.89
N GLY A 349 -27.47 12.59 48.98
CA GLY A 349 -28.92 12.54 49.12
C GLY A 349 -29.56 13.71 48.37
N GLY A 350 -30.27 13.41 47.28
CA GLY A 350 -31.17 14.33 46.55
C GLY A 350 -30.45 15.28 45.58
N GLY A 351 -30.93 15.56 44.37
CA GLY A 351 -32.20 15.27 43.73
C GLY A 351 -32.51 16.41 42.75
N GLY A 352 -33.01 16.07 41.57
CA GLY A 352 -33.99 16.89 40.85
C GLY A 352 -33.50 17.97 39.89
N GLY A 353 -34.03 17.88 38.65
CA GLY A 353 -34.30 18.99 37.75
C GLY A 353 -33.11 19.44 36.88
N GLY A 354 -33.22 19.63 35.57
CA GLY A 354 -34.38 19.79 34.69
C GLY A 354 -33.97 20.74 33.56
N GLY A 355 -34.55 20.57 32.37
CA GLY A 355 -34.45 21.51 31.25
C GLY A 355 -33.56 21.01 30.11
N GLY A 356 -33.98 20.98 28.86
CA GLY A 356 -35.26 21.37 28.28
C GLY A 356 -35.21 21.05 26.78
N TYR A 357 -36.20 20.31 26.31
CA TYR A 357 -36.47 20.15 24.89
C TYR A 357 -37.57 21.14 24.51
N ARG A 358 -37.26 22.06 23.59
CA ARG A 358 -38.27 22.82 22.84
C ARG A 358 -37.90 22.82 21.37
N GLY A 359 -38.84 22.35 20.56
CA GLY A 359 -38.84 22.49 19.11
C GLY A 359 -39.47 23.81 18.64
N GLY A 360 -39.47 23.96 17.32
CA GLY A 360 -39.96 25.09 16.52
C GLY A 360 -38.83 25.55 15.59
N GLY A 361 -38.96 25.70 14.27
CA GLY A 361 -40.12 25.87 13.39
C GLY A 361 -39.82 27.05 12.44
N TYR A 362 -39.64 26.74 11.14
CA TYR A 362 -39.77 27.57 9.92
C TYR A 362 -39.40 29.07 9.84
N ARG A 363 -38.54 29.39 8.84
CA ARG A 363 -38.52 30.53 7.85
C ARG A 363 -37.07 30.60 7.30
N GLY A 364 -36.73 30.71 6.01
CA GLY A 364 -37.37 31.31 4.84
C GLY A 364 -36.59 32.57 4.42
N ALA A 365 -35.63 32.43 3.48
CA ALA A 365 -34.97 33.44 2.61
C ALA A 365 -33.62 32.85 2.12
N GLY A 366 -33.14 32.93 0.88
CA GLY A 366 -33.37 33.86 -0.22
C GLY A 366 -32.00 34.41 -0.69
N GLY A 367 -31.64 34.22 -1.97
CA GLY A 367 -30.45 34.80 -2.63
C GLY A 367 -29.44 33.73 -3.07
N GLY A 368 -29.12 33.50 -4.35
CA GLY A 368 -29.17 34.36 -5.53
C GLY A 368 -27.73 34.72 -5.94
N TYR A 369 -27.10 33.93 -6.81
CA TYR A 369 -25.83 34.27 -7.45
C TYR A 369 -25.94 34.13 -8.98
N ARG A 370 -26.11 35.29 -9.64
CA ARG A 370 -25.55 35.60 -10.98
C ARG A 370 -24.01 35.65 -10.84
N GLY A 371 -23.16 35.33 -11.82
CA GLY A 371 -23.27 35.47 -13.27
C GLY A 371 -22.48 36.72 -13.72
N GLY A 372 -21.44 36.52 -14.54
CA GLY A 372 -20.60 37.55 -15.22
C GLY A 372 -19.12 37.39 -14.89
N TYR A 373 -18.15 37.34 -15.82
CA TYR A 373 -18.13 37.46 -17.28
C TYR A 373 -17.03 36.54 -17.82
#